data_AF-A0A7C7EA17-F1
#
_entry.id   AF-A0A7C7EA17-F1
#
_cell.length_a   1.000
_cell.length_b   1.000
_cell.length_c   1.000
_cell.angle_alpha   90.00
_cell.angle_beta   90.00
_cell.angle_gamma   90.00
#
_symmetry.space_group_name_H-M   'P 1'
#
loop_
_entity.id
_entity.type
_entity.pdbx_description
1 polymer ?
#
loop_
_entity_poly.entity_id
_entity_poly.type
_entity_poly.pdbx_seq_one_letter_code
_entity_poly.pdbx_strand_id
1 'polypeptide(L)'
;LKNDIPMYGYITGGYWCDIGNTNQYITSHFDILEGRVDLGYKDKLLKKGKVIGKNVIISPEAKIIPPVIIGDNAIIEANAVVGPNVIIGKNNYIKKGSSLKNAVLWDEIIVDKNCELRGCVVCNRVRIGNNVRIFENSVIGESCKIKSFAEIKPEVKIWPYKIIDEGSVITKDVVWGNGRKPLTFGYRGIKGVFNEDITPQIAVEIGEVFGNIVNSSVLVGHDGDIVSQFISDLISFGLVSGGCEVLKANNTLLPTLRYGIKKNKCGGGIYVEEEEGNLRILFLDKEGCDIDRNLEKKIENKLRVYDIERVDGKNLKSIREIDINNDYLNFLFEKRTAYKSFKIKPYNEKTKLLLEAIGKNEFFIAEESYDVGVLFYKNGEKVKLYDEKGREFDEDELEFIRMLIAKEQGVKKFVLPFDSSKYLTEFAKEFAIETVSSKISHKDRMKTIVSKEGIEKDLQINLDFDGFSFLLDLLEYLQHTSQKLSSIKDSFPLRYRISKSIKCDWRDKGKIIRMLFEKADEGAEFLDGLKFNKEDSWVLVVPDYELPACNIYIEAPTKERAEELFSMYEKEIKSIIQK
;
A
#
# COMPACT_ATOMS: atom_id res chain seq x y z
N LEU A 1 54.89 13.18 17.21
CA LEU A 1 53.48 12.83 17.50
C LEU A 1 53.31 12.75 19.01
N LYS A 2 52.16 13.14 19.57
CA LYS A 2 51.90 13.23 21.02
C LYS A 2 52.18 11.97 21.85
N ASN A 3 52.34 10.82 21.17
CA ASN A 3 52.50 9.49 21.77
C ASN A 3 53.84 8.80 21.41
N ASP A 4 54.82 9.52 20.83
CA ASP A 4 56.13 8.96 20.40
C ASP A 4 56.08 7.69 19.53
N ILE A 5 54.95 7.47 18.85
CA ILE A 5 54.79 6.38 17.90
C ILE A 5 55.60 6.73 16.63
N PRO A 6 56.52 5.88 16.19
CA PRO A 6 57.28 6.11 14.96
C PRO A 6 56.34 6.07 13.75
N MET A 7 56.39 7.13 12.93
CA MET A 7 55.65 7.23 11.67
C MET A 7 56.60 6.93 10.51
N TYR A 8 56.26 5.92 9.73
CA TYR A 8 57.00 5.51 8.55
C TYR A 8 56.25 5.97 7.29
N GLY A 9 56.99 6.38 6.26
CA GLY A 9 56.43 6.78 4.96
C GLY A 9 57.25 6.20 3.81
N TYR A 10 56.58 5.92 2.70
CA TYR A 10 57.19 5.43 1.47
C TYR A 10 56.91 6.43 0.34
N ILE A 11 57.97 6.91 -0.32
CA ILE A 11 57.83 7.78 -1.49
C ILE A 11 57.65 6.87 -2.71
N THR A 12 56.44 6.84 -3.26
CA THR A 12 56.16 6.09 -4.48
C THR A 12 56.63 6.87 -5.71
N GLY A 13 57.29 6.18 -6.65
CA GLY A 13 57.57 6.70 -8.00
C GLY A 13 56.47 6.39 -9.02
N GLY A 14 55.42 5.68 -8.61
CA GLY A 14 54.27 5.33 -9.44
C GLY A 14 53.16 6.38 -9.38
N TYR A 15 52.24 6.33 -10.36
CA TYR A 15 51.05 7.17 -10.34
C TYR A 15 50.21 6.86 -9.10
N TRP A 16 49.86 7.90 -8.35
CA TRP A 16 48.95 7.83 -7.21
C TRP A 16 47.95 8.97 -7.32
N CYS A 17 46.67 8.65 -7.22
CA CYS A 17 45.58 9.62 -7.21
C CYS A 17 44.53 9.15 -6.21
N ASP A 18 44.23 10.00 -5.23
CA ASP A 18 43.14 9.79 -4.29
C ASP A 18 41.81 10.19 -4.95
N ILE A 19 41.01 9.19 -5.35
CA ILE A 19 39.73 9.42 -6.01
C ILE A 19 38.67 9.72 -4.96
N GLY A 20 38.55 11.01 -4.60
CA GLY A 20 37.56 11.51 -3.65
C GLY A 20 36.32 12.16 -4.30
N ASN A 21 36.36 12.46 -5.59
CA ASN A 21 35.23 13.05 -6.32
C ASN A 21 35.17 12.66 -7.81
N THR A 22 34.05 12.99 -8.47
CA THR A 22 33.81 12.68 -9.88
C THR A 22 34.86 13.26 -10.82
N ASN A 23 35.36 14.47 -10.54
CA ASN A 23 36.36 15.11 -11.40
C ASN A 23 37.67 14.35 -11.32
N GLN A 24 38.13 13.99 -10.13
CA GLN A 24 39.32 13.15 -9.93
C GLN A 24 39.18 11.79 -10.62
N TYR A 25 37.98 11.19 -10.58
CA TYR A 25 37.69 9.95 -11.30
C TYR A 25 37.85 10.13 -12.81
N ILE A 26 37.23 11.15 -13.40
CA ILE A 26 37.32 11.46 -14.84
C ILE A 26 38.76 11.82 -15.23
N THR A 27 39.44 12.66 -14.45
CA THR A 27 40.85 13.05 -14.71
C THR A 27 41.75 11.84 -14.69
N SER A 28 41.57 10.90 -13.74
CA SER A 28 42.36 9.66 -13.71
C SER A 28 42.16 8.81 -14.98
N HIS A 29 40.95 8.83 -15.54
CA HIS A 29 40.66 8.19 -16.83
C HIS A 29 41.34 8.91 -17.99
N PHE A 30 41.43 10.23 -17.96
CA PHE A 30 42.16 11.00 -18.97
C PHE A 30 43.68 10.83 -18.84
N ASP A 31 44.20 10.70 -17.62
CA ASP A 31 45.61 10.38 -17.39
C ASP A 31 45.99 8.99 -17.96
N ILE A 32 45.04 8.03 -17.97
CA ILE A 32 45.19 6.78 -18.72
C ILE A 32 45.28 7.06 -20.22
N LEU A 33 44.35 7.87 -20.78
CA LEU A 33 44.33 8.23 -22.21
C LEU A 33 45.59 8.95 -22.68
N GLU A 34 46.18 9.76 -21.80
CA GLU A 34 47.45 10.48 -22.05
C GLU A 34 48.70 9.59 -21.83
N GLY A 35 48.53 8.36 -21.36
CA GLY A 35 49.63 7.43 -21.12
C GLY A 35 50.46 7.74 -19.86
N ARG A 36 49.94 8.56 -18.95
CA ARG A 36 50.55 8.81 -17.62
C ARG A 36 50.37 7.60 -16.70
N VAL A 37 49.28 6.86 -16.88
CA VAL A 37 49.01 5.57 -16.22
C VAL A 37 49.07 4.45 -17.27
N ASP A 38 49.88 3.43 -17.01
CA ASP A 38 49.97 2.27 -17.91
C ASP A 38 49.16 1.08 -17.38
N LEU A 39 48.03 0.82 -18.03
CA LEU A 39 47.20 -0.37 -17.79
C LEU A 39 47.42 -1.45 -18.86
N GLY A 40 48.56 -1.42 -19.57
CA GLY A 40 48.87 -2.31 -20.70
C GLY A 40 48.47 -1.73 -22.06
N TYR A 41 48.14 -0.44 -22.10
CA TYR A 41 47.67 0.26 -23.31
C TYR A 41 48.49 1.49 -23.68
N LYS A 42 49.47 1.89 -22.85
CA LYS A 42 50.21 3.15 -22.99
C LYS A 42 50.81 3.35 -24.38
N ASP A 43 51.53 2.35 -24.89
CA ASP A 43 52.16 2.43 -26.22
C ASP A 43 51.17 2.59 -27.36
N LYS A 44 50.00 1.95 -27.26
CA LYS A 44 48.94 2.04 -28.29
C LYS A 44 48.32 3.43 -28.27
N LEU A 45 48.08 4.00 -27.09
CA LEU A 45 47.55 5.35 -26.92
C LEU A 45 48.54 6.40 -27.43
N LEU A 46 49.82 6.33 -27.04
CA LEU A 46 50.84 7.30 -27.47
C LEU A 46 51.12 7.27 -28.98
N LYS A 47 51.06 6.09 -29.61
CA LYS A 47 51.36 5.95 -31.06
C LYS A 47 50.15 6.19 -31.96
N LYS A 48 48.97 5.73 -31.57
CA LYS A 48 47.77 5.72 -32.43
C LYS A 48 46.65 6.62 -31.93
N GLY A 49 46.75 7.15 -30.71
CA GLY A 49 45.68 7.91 -30.06
C GLY A 49 44.41 7.10 -29.79
N LYS A 50 44.41 5.78 -30.02
CA LYS A 50 43.20 4.97 -29.83
C LYS A 50 43.51 3.53 -29.47
N VAL A 51 42.64 2.95 -28.65
CA VAL A 51 42.60 1.52 -28.34
C VAL A 51 41.23 1.01 -28.73
N ILE A 52 41.19 -0.02 -29.57
CA ILE A 52 39.95 -0.65 -30.03
C ILE A 52 40.01 -2.13 -29.63
N GLY A 53 38.97 -2.58 -28.95
CA GLY A 53 38.77 -3.97 -28.50
C GLY A 53 38.43 -4.93 -29.64
N LYS A 54 38.10 -6.17 -29.26
CA LYS A 54 37.70 -7.24 -30.17
C LYS A 54 36.24 -7.08 -30.60
N ASN A 55 35.92 -7.50 -31.83
CA ASN A 55 34.56 -7.50 -32.38
C ASN A 55 33.84 -6.14 -32.32
N VAL A 56 34.61 -5.04 -32.35
CA VAL A 56 34.05 -3.70 -32.38
C VAL A 56 33.60 -3.36 -33.80
N ILE A 57 32.35 -2.92 -33.94
CA ILE A 57 31.76 -2.53 -35.23
C ILE A 57 31.65 -1.01 -35.26
N ILE A 58 32.38 -0.36 -36.17
CA ILE A 58 32.34 1.10 -36.35
C ILE A 58 31.89 1.37 -37.78
N SER A 59 30.80 2.11 -37.93
CA SER A 59 30.34 2.57 -39.24
C SER A 59 31.41 3.44 -39.93
N PRO A 60 31.62 3.33 -41.24
CA PRO A 60 32.52 4.22 -42.00
C PRO A 60 32.17 5.72 -41.87
N GLU A 61 30.90 6.03 -41.61
CA GLU A 61 30.41 7.41 -41.42
C GLU A 61 30.61 7.91 -39.98
N ALA A 62 31.07 7.07 -39.05
CA ALA A 62 31.34 7.47 -37.68
C ALA A 62 32.70 8.19 -37.57
N LYS A 63 32.75 9.26 -36.79
CA LYS A 63 33.98 10.03 -36.55
C LYS A 63 34.56 9.70 -35.19
N ILE A 64 35.72 9.06 -35.19
CA ILE A 64 36.48 8.76 -33.97
C ILE A 64 37.60 9.79 -33.81
N ILE A 65 37.58 10.55 -32.72
CA ILE A 65 38.52 11.65 -32.44
C ILE A 65 39.39 11.24 -31.25
N PRO A 66 40.69 10.92 -31.45
CA PRO A 66 41.62 10.63 -30.36
C PRO A 66 41.73 11.72 -29.27
N PRO A 67 42.10 11.37 -28.02
CA PRO A 67 42.35 10.01 -27.56
C PRO A 67 41.06 9.26 -27.18
N VAL A 68 40.97 7.98 -27.51
CA VAL A 68 39.83 7.13 -27.14
C VAL A 68 40.20 5.70 -26.77
N ILE A 69 39.40 5.09 -25.91
CA ILE A 69 39.39 3.64 -25.67
C ILE A 69 37.98 3.11 -25.96
N ILE A 70 37.87 2.06 -26.77
CA ILE A 70 36.61 1.40 -27.10
C ILE A 70 36.75 -0.09 -26.77
N GLY A 71 35.94 -0.57 -25.84
CA GLY A 71 35.94 -1.94 -25.35
C GLY A 71 35.32 -2.95 -26.31
N ASP A 72 35.44 -4.23 -25.97
CA ASP A 72 35.01 -5.35 -26.81
C ASP A 72 33.51 -5.32 -27.12
N ASN A 73 33.13 -5.78 -28.32
CA ASN A 73 31.75 -5.87 -28.81
C ASN A 73 30.97 -4.54 -28.83
N ALA A 74 31.65 -3.40 -28.74
CA ALA A 74 31.00 -2.11 -28.89
C ALA A 74 30.56 -1.89 -30.36
N ILE A 75 29.42 -1.24 -30.55
CA ILE A 75 28.88 -0.90 -31.86
C ILE A 75 28.68 0.61 -31.92
N ILE A 76 29.24 1.24 -32.95
CA ILE A 76 29.16 2.67 -33.21
C ILE A 76 28.54 2.86 -34.60
N GLU A 77 27.32 3.38 -34.65
CA GLU A 77 26.56 3.59 -35.88
C GLU A 77 26.98 4.84 -36.66
N ALA A 78 26.43 4.97 -37.87
CA ALA A 78 26.71 6.03 -38.81
C ALA A 78 26.53 7.44 -38.23
N ASN A 79 27.42 8.38 -38.59
CA ASN A 79 27.38 9.79 -38.15
C ASN A 79 27.52 10.02 -36.64
N ALA A 80 27.81 8.97 -35.84
CA ALA A 80 28.18 9.17 -34.45
C ALA A 80 29.57 9.81 -34.34
N VAL A 81 29.77 10.67 -33.34
CA VAL A 81 31.06 11.34 -33.07
C VAL A 81 31.54 10.93 -31.69
N VAL A 82 32.65 10.20 -31.62
CA VAL A 82 33.22 9.71 -30.36
C VAL A 82 34.59 10.34 -30.15
N GLY A 83 34.68 11.26 -29.20
CA GLY A 83 35.91 11.91 -28.77
C GLY A 83 35.90 13.45 -28.88
N PRO A 84 36.99 14.12 -28.46
CA PRO A 84 38.15 13.56 -27.77
C PRO A 84 37.84 13.11 -26.33
N ASN A 85 38.78 12.38 -25.75
CA ASN A 85 38.77 11.93 -24.35
C ASN A 85 37.56 11.07 -23.98
N VAL A 86 37.31 10.01 -24.76
CA VAL A 86 36.18 9.10 -24.51
C VAL A 86 36.65 7.69 -24.23
N ILE A 87 36.10 7.09 -23.19
CA ILE A 87 36.29 5.69 -22.84
C ILE A 87 34.93 5.00 -22.89
N ILE A 88 34.85 3.93 -23.65
CA ILE A 88 33.65 3.09 -23.80
C ILE A 88 34.04 1.69 -23.33
N GLY A 89 33.31 1.14 -22.36
CA GLY A 89 33.44 -0.24 -21.91
C GLY A 89 32.98 -1.27 -22.94
N LYS A 90 32.68 -2.49 -22.49
CA LYS A 90 32.24 -3.61 -23.33
C LYS A 90 30.75 -3.55 -23.63
N ASN A 91 30.35 -4.15 -24.76
CA ASN A 91 28.95 -4.38 -25.13
C ASN A 91 28.10 -3.09 -25.21
N ASN A 92 28.70 -1.96 -25.56
CA ASN A 92 28.01 -0.68 -25.68
C ASN A 92 27.46 -0.45 -27.09
N TYR A 93 26.32 0.22 -27.19
CA TYR A 93 25.69 0.56 -28.47
C TYR A 93 25.50 2.07 -28.59
N ILE A 94 26.25 2.72 -29.50
CA ILE A 94 26.17 4.15 -29.78
C ILE A 94 25.45 4.35 -31.12
N LYS A 95 24.22 4.84 -31.07
CA LYS A 95 23.37 4.99 -32.27
C LYS A 95 23.69 6.22 -33.10
N LYS A 96 23.12 6.23 -34.31
CA LYS A 96 23.31 7.25 -35.33
C LYS A 96 23.15 8.68 -34.79
N GLY A 97 24.09 9.54 -35.16
CA GLY A 97 24.06 10.98 -34.87
C GLY A 97 24.43 11.37 -33.44
N SER A 98 24.72 10.41 -32.56
CA SER A 98 25.07 10.70 -31.17
C SER A 98 26.53 11.12 -31.02
N SER A 99 26.78 12.08 -30.14
CA SER A 99 28.07 12.72 -29.94
C SER A 99 28.53 12.58 -28.49
N LEU A 100 29.69 11.98 -28.27
CA LEU A 100 30.32 11.77 -26.97
C LEU A 100 31.64 12.55 -26.92
N LYS A 101 31.86 13.35 -25.87
CA LYS A 101 33.12 14.09 -25.66
C LYS A 101 33.42 14.16 -24.16
N ASN A 102 34.68 13.93 -23.78
CA ASN A 102 35.12 13.93 -22.38
C ASN A 102 34.26 12.99 -21.49
N ALA A 103 33.87 11.82 -21.99
CA ALA A 103 32.88 10.96 -21.33
C ALA A 103 33.45 9.57 -21.01
N VAL A 104 33.04 9.01 -19.88
CA VAL A 104 33.40 7.66 -19.45
C VAL A 104 32.14 6.81 -19.37
N LEU A 105 32.02 5.82 -20.25
CA LEU A 105 30.92 4.87 -20.31
C LEU A 105 31.45 3.51 -19.84
N TRP A 106 30.76 2.90 -18.88
CA TRP A 106 31.04 1.54 -18.42
C TRP A 106 30.45 0.51 -19.40
N ASP A 107 29.97 -0.64 -18.91
CA ASP A 107 29.55 -1.76 -19.77
C ASP A 107 28.04 -1.79 -20.03
N GLU A 108 27.63 -2.35 -21.18
CA GLU A 108 26.22 -2.63 -21.53
C GLU A 108 25.30 -1.40 -21.60
N ILE A 109 25.82 -0.25 -22.04
CA ILE A 109 25.07 1.01 -22.20
C ILE A 109 24.54 1.12 -23.63
N ILE A 110 23.29 1.56 -23.75
CA ILE A 110 22.68 1.92 -25.03
C ILE A 110 22.47 3.43 -25.06
N VAL A 111 23.11 4.09 -26.02
CA VAL A 111 22.91 5.50 -26.34
C VAL A 111 22.12 5.57 -27.64
N ASP A 112 20.84 5.93 -27.56
CA ASP A 112 19.95 6.11 -28.72
C ASP A 112 20.36 7.33 -29.57
N LYS A 113 19.57 7.65 -30.60
CA LYS A 113 19.95 8.57 -31.68
C LYS A 113 20.05 10.02 -31.21
N ASN A 114 20.95 10.78 -31.84
CA ASN A 114 21.12 12.22 -31.65
C ASN A 114 21.35 12.68 -30.19
N CYS A 115 22.00 11.86 -29.37
CA CYS A 115 22.31 12.23 -27.99
C CYS A 115 23.60 13.04 -27.88
N GLU A 116 23.72 13.89 -26.86
CA GLU A 116 24.93 14.64 -26.56
C GLU A 116 25.41 14.33 -25.14
N LEU A 117 26.54 13.64 -25.02
CA LEU A 117 27.20 13.35 -23.74
C LEU A 117 28.48 14.19 -23.65
N ARG A 118 28.59 15.02 -22.61
CA ARG A 118 29.69 15.97 -22.39
C ARG A 118 30.19 15.84 -20.95
N GLY A 119 31.44 15.45 -20.76
CA GLY A 119 32.05 15.54 -19.42
C GLY A 119 31.44 14.61 -18.36
N CYS A 120 30.74 13.54 -18.75
CA CYS A 120 29.89 12.76 -17.83
C CYS A 120 30.40 11.32 -17.61
N VAL A 121 29.94 10.70 -16.53
CA VAL A 121 30.13 9.27 -16.26
C VAL A 121 28.80 8.54 -16.35
N VAL A 122 28.76 7.45 -17.12
CA VAL A 122 27.58 6.59 -17.25
C VAL A 122 27.96 5.18 -16.81
N CYS A 123 27.30 4.70 -15.75
CA CYS A 123 27.53 3.37 -15.18
C CYS A 123 26.84 2.26 -15.99
N ASN A 124 26.99 1.00 -15.52
CA ASN A 124 26.55 -0.19 -16.25
C ASN A 124 25.05 -0.19 -16.59
N ARG A 125 24.69 -0.87 -17.69
CA ARG A 125 23.29 -1.21 -18.03
C ARG A 125 22.34 -0.01 -18.15
N VAL A 126 22.86 1.19 -18.42
CA VAL A 126 22.04 2.40 -18.60
C VAL A 126 21.47 2.44 -20.01
N ARG A 127 20.20 2.86 -20.13
CA ARG A 127 19.56 3.15 -21.42
C ARG A 127 19.27 4.64 -21.54
N ILE A 128 19.85 5.27 -22.56
CA ILE A 128 19.68 6.68 -22.90
C ILE A 128 18.83 6.74 -24.16
N GLY A 129 17.66 7.38 -24.08
CA GLY A 129 16.69 7.58 -25.17
C GLY A 129 17.11 8.65 -26.17
N ASN A 130 16.31 8.87 -27.21
CA ASN A 130 16.70 9.76 -28.32
C ASN A 130 16.78 11.23 -27.88
N ASN A 131 17.70 11.99 -28.48
CA ASN A 131 17.83 13.44 -28.25
C ASN A 131 18.09 13.83 -26.77
N VAL A 132 18.73 12.94 -26.00
CA VAL A 132 19.08 13.23 -24.60
C VAL A 132 20.38 14.01 -24.53
N ARG A 133 20.46 14.96 -23.59
CA ARG A 133 21.67 15.74 -23.32
C ARG A 133 22.14 15.54 -21.89
N ILE A 134 23.41 15.18 -21.70
CA ILE A 134 24.04 14.93 -20.40
C ILE A 134 25.32 15.74 -20.31
N PHE A 135 25.41 16.60 -19.29
CA PHE A 135 26.47 17.62 -19.18
C PHE A 135 27.51 17.32 -18.10
N GLU A 136 28.46 18.24 -17.96
CA GLU A 136 29.74 18.03 -17.28
C GLU A 136 29.58 17.63 -15.81
N ASN A 137 30.46 16.74 -15.35
CA ASN A 137 30.56 16.24 -13.97
C ASN A 137 29.28 15.53 -13.46
N SER A 138 28.33 15.25 -14.35
CA SER A 138 27.17 14.43 -14.02
C SER A 138 27.52 12.94 -13.99
N VAL A 139 26.81 12.21 -13.13
CA VAL A 139 26.97 10.76 -12.97
C VAL A 139 25.61 10.09 -13.09
N ILE A 140 25.50 9.13 -14.01
CA ILE A 140 24.30 8.31 -14.17
C ILE A 140 24.56 6.93 -13.57
N GLY A 141 23.88 6.63 -12.48
CA GLY A 141 23.98 5.37 -11.77
C GLY A 141 23.55 4.16 -12.59
N GLU A 142 23.96 2.98 -12.15
CA GLU A 142 23.70 1.72 -12.84
C GLU A 142 22.20 1.49 -13.09
N SER A 143 21.87 0.86 -14.22
CA SER A 143 20.52 0.43 -14.57
C SER A 143 19.48 1.56 -14.60
N CYS A 144 19.91 2.79 -14.84
CA CYS A 144 19.01 3.91 -15.09
C CYS A 144 18.42 3.88 -16.50
N LYS A 145 17.22 4.46 -16.66
CA LYS A 145 16.60 4.74 -17.95
C LYS A 145 16.33 6.23 -18.11
N ILE A 146 17.05 6.86 -19.01
CA ILE A 146 16.85 8.28 -19.36
C ILE A 146 15.97 8.31 -20.61
N LYS A 147 14.70 8.72 -20.49
CA LYS A 147 13.78 8.77 -21.64
C LYS A 147 14.16 9.91 -22.60
N SER A 148 13.59 9.88 -23.81
CA SER A 148 13.90 10.81 -24.89
C SER A 148 13.76 12.28 -24.48
N PHE A 149 14.52 13.17 -25.12
CA PHE A 149 14.48 14.63 -24.91
C PHE A 149 14.82 15.11 -23.50
N ALA A 150 15.19 14.22 -22.58
CA ALA A 150 15.61 14.61 -21.24
C ALA A 150 16.98 15.31 -21.26
N GLU A 151 17.19 16.18 -20.28
CA GLU A 151 18.39 16.98 -20.12
C GLU A 151 18.91 16.89 -18.69
N ILE A 152 20.14 16.39 -18.51
CA ILE A 152 20.81 16.29 -17.22
C ILE A 152 21.84 17.41 -17.12
N LYS A 153 21.57 18.39 -16.26
CA LYS A 153 22.43 19.57 -16.07
C LYS A 153 23.77 19.19 -15.40
N PRO A 154 24.78 20.08 -15.46
CA PRO A 154 26.07 19.85 -14.84
C PRO A 154 25.99 19.48 -13.36
N GLU A 155 26.96 18.70 -12.89
CA GLU A 155 27.14 18.26 -11.50
C GLU A 155 26.03 17.37 -10.90
N VAL A 156 24.98 17.07 -11.67
CA VAL A 156 23.87 16.24 -11.23
C VAL A 156 24.26 14.76 -11.12
N LYS A 157 23.94 14.15 -10.00
CA LYS A 157 24.09 12.71 -9.77
C LYS A 157 22.72 12.03 -9.75
N ILE A 158 22.53 11.09 -10.65
CA ILE A 158 21.37 10.20 -10.66
C ILE A 158 21.81 8.89 -10.01
N TRP A 159 21.18 8.52 -8.90
CA TRP A 159 21.46 7.26 -8.22
C TRP A 159 21.09 6.04 -9.08
N PRO A 160 21.53 4.82 -8.75
CA PRO A 160 21.14 3.62 -9.50
C PRO A 160 19.62 3.40 -9.57
N TYR A 161 19.17 2.69 -10.61
CA TYR A 161 17.79 2.22 -10.83
C TYR A 161 16.73 3.32 -11.04
N LYS A 162 17.14 4.52 -11.48
CA LYS A 162 16.23 5.65 -11.69
C LYS A 162 15.68 5.69 -13.11
N ILE A 163 14.47 6.22 -13.25
CA ILE A 163 13.87 6.55 -14.54
C ILE A 163 13.72 8.06 -14.61
N ILE A 164 14.28 8.68 -15.63
CA ILE A 164 14.09 10.11 -15.94
C ILE A 164 13.09 10.20 -17.08
N ASP A 165 12.03 10.95 -16.86
CA ASP A 165 10.93 11.06 -17.83
C ASP A 165 11.26 11.92 -19.04
N GLU A 166 10.47 11.73 -20.09
CA GLU A 166 10.64 12.40 -21.38
C GLU A 166 10.56 13.92 -21.24
N GLY A 167 11.50 14.63 -21.88
CA GLY A 167 11.58 16.10 -21.83
C GLY A 167 11.98 16.70 -20.47
N SER A 168 12.30 15.87 -19.47
CA SER A 168 12.63 16.37 -18.13
C SER A 168 13.97 17.10 -18.12
N VAL A 169 14.04 18.25 -17.44
CA VAL A 169 15.28 18.97 -17.17
C VAL A 169 15.68 18.77 -15.72
N ILE A 170 16.71 17.95 -15.48
CA ILE A 170 17.18 17.61 -14.14
C ILE A 170 18.28 18.58 -13.73
N THR A 171 18.02 19.35 -12.68
CA THR A 171 18.92 20.39 -12.14
C THR A 171 19.52 20.05 -10.77
N LYS A 172 19.08 18.95 -10.16
CA LYS A 172 19.50 18.51 -8.83
C LYS A 172 19.65 16.99 -8.79
N ASP A 173 20.45 16.50 -7.84
CA ASP A 173 20.66 15.09 -7.62
C ASP A 173 19.35 14.31 -7.46
N VAL A 174 19.26 13.18 -8.15
CA VAL A 174 18.12 12.26 -8.05
C VAL A 174 18.53 11.11 -7.14
N VAL A 175 18.39 11.34 -5.83
CA VAL A 175 18.72 10.39 -4.77
C VAL A 175 17.51 9.50 -4.46
N TRP A 176 16.35 10.13 -4.26
CA TRP A 176 15.12 9.48 -3.84
C TRP A 176 14.14 9.29 -4.99
N GLY A 177 13.29 8.26 -4.85
CA GLY A 177 12.29 7.88 -5.84
C GLY A 177 12.85 6.87 -6.82
N ASN A 178 12.17 5.74 -6.99
CA ASN A 178 12.12 5.12 -8.30
C ASN A 178 11.22 6.04 -9.14
N GLY A 179 11.27 6.01 -10.47
CA GLY A 179 10.13 6.49 -11.26
C GLY A 179 8.82 5.71 -10.98
N ARG A 180 8.80 4.84 -9.96
CA ARG A 180 7.63 4.18 -9.39
C ARG A 180 7.14 5.02 -8.21
N LYS A 181 5.86 5.41 -8.23
CA LYS A 181 5.17 5.91 -7.04
C LYS A 181 5.36 4.86 -5.92
N PRO A 182 5.80 5.23 -4.71
CA PRO A 182 5.96 4.26 -3.64
C PRO A 182 4.61 3.58 -3.38
N LEU A 183 4.59 2.25 -3.34
CA LEU A 183 3.42 1.52 -2.89
C LEU A 183 3.21 1.86 -1.42
N THR A 184 2.13 2.56 -1.11
CA THR A 184 1.77 2.96 0.25
C THR A 184 0.47 2.31 0.64
N PHE A 185 0.36 1.91 1.91
CA PHE A 185 -0.92 1.51 2.46
C PHE A 185 -1.82 2.75 2.54
N GLY A 186 -3.01 2.62 1.96
CA GLY A 186 -4.06 3.61 2.10
C GLY A 186 -4.82 3.42 3.41
N TYR A 187 -6.10 3.78 3.39
CA TYR A 187 -7.02 3.60 4.51
C TYR A 187 -7.12 2.13 4.93
N ARG A 188 -7.16 1.22 3.94
CA ARG A 188 -7.28 -0.22 4.15
C ARG A 188 -6.55 -1.02 3.06
N GLY A 189 -5.40 -1.59 3.41
CA GLY A 189 -4.56 -2.34 2.49
C GLY A 189 -3.89 -1.46 1.41
N ILE A 190 -3.44 -2.11 0.35
CA ILE A 190 -2.81 -1.47 -0.81
C ILE A 190 -3.81 -1.46 -1.96
N LYS A 191 -4.10 -0.28 -2.51
CA LYS A 191 -5.03 -0.10 -3.64
C LYS A 191 -4.30 0.40 -4.88
N GLY A 192 -4.68 -0.08 -6.05
CA GLY A 192 -4.15 0.42 -7.31
C GLY A 192 -4.72 -0.26 -8.54
N VAL A 193 -4.53 0.34 -9.71
CA VAL A 193 -4.95 -0.22 -11.00
C VAL A 193 -3.96 -1.29 -11.45
N PHE A 194 -4.46 -2.42 -11.95
CA PHE A 194 -3.63 -3.51 -12.47
C PHE A 194 -2.77 -3.04 -13.64
N ASN A 195 -1.50 -3.46 -13.68
CA ASN A 195 -0.48 -3.06 -14.67
C ASN A 195 -0.12 -1.56 -14.71
N GLU A 196 -0.72 -0.74 -13.86
CA GLU A 196 -0.33 0.67 -13.68
C GLU A 196 0.33 0.87 -12.32
N ASP A 197 -0.45 0.71 -11.24
CA ASP A 197 0.03 0.81 -9.87
C ASP A 197 0.51 -0.55 -9.33
N ILE A 198 -0.23 -1.62 -9.64
CA ILE A 198 0.06 -2.98 -9.17
C ILE A 198 0.43 -3.86 -10.37
N THR A 199 1.73 -4.04 -10.58
CA THR A 199 2.27 -4.89 -11.64
C THR A 199 2.55 -6.32 -11.14
N PRO A 200 2.72 -7.31 -12.04
CA PRO A 200 3.12 -8.66 -11.67
C PRO A 200 4.39 -8.72 -10.82
N GLN A 201 5.38 -7.89 -11.12
CA GLN A 201 6.62 -7.82 -10.35
C GLN A 201 6.36 -7.32 -8.93
N ILE A 202 5.54 -6.27 -8.78
CA ILE A 202 5.17 -5.73 -7.48
C ILE A 202 4.39 -6.77 -6.66
N ALA A 203 3.51 -7.55 -7.28
CA ALA A 203 2.79 -8.63 -6.61
C ALA A 203 3.74 -9.68 -6.01
N VAL A 204 4.78 -10.08 -6.75
CA VAL A 204 5.82 -11.00 -6.23
C VAL A 204 6.62 -10.33 -5.10
N GLU A 205 7.05 -9.08 -5.27
CA GLU A 205 7.79 -8.31 -4.25
C GLU A 205 6.99 -8.18 -2.94
N ILE A 206 5.67 -7.95 -3.03
CA ILE A 206 4.75 -7.94 -1.87
C ILE A 206 4.78 -9.27 -1.14
N GLY A 207 4.66 -10.38 -1.87
CA GLY A 207 4.71 -11.73 -1.29
C GLY A 207 6.04 -11.99 -0.60
N GLU A 208 7.17 -11.65 -1.22
CA GLU A 208 8.50 -11.84 -0.64
C GLU A 208 8.67 -11.07 0.67
N VAL A 209 8.29 -9.79 0.68
CA VAL A 209 8.40 -8.93 1.86
C VAL A 209 7.47 -9.40 2.99
N PHE A 210 6.21 -9.68 2.69
CA PHE A 210 5.26 -10.14 3.71
C PHE A 210 5.68 -11.50 4.26
N GLY A 211 6.14 -12.41 3.38
CA GLY A 211 6.64 -13.72 3.77
C GLY A 211 7.83 -13.63 4.73
N ASN A 212 8.82 -12.80 4.40
CA ASN A 212 9.99 -12.57 5.25
C ASN A 212 9.62 -11.97 6.63
N ILE A 213 8.54 -11.19 6.71
CA ILE A 213 8.08 -10.60 7.96
C ILE A 213 7.31 -11.60 8.84
N VAL A 214 6.43 -12.41 8.25
CA VAL A 214 5.56 -13.35 8.97
C VAL A 214 6.33 -14.62 9.37
N ASN A 215 7.18 -15.14 8.48
CA ASN A 215 8.00 -16.35 8.66
C ASN A 215 7.20 -17.56 9.21
N SER A 216 5.98 -17.76 8.71
CA SER A 216 5.06 -18.83 9.13
C SER A 216 4.22 -19.29 7.93
N SER A 217 3.14 -20.03 8.13
CA SER A 217 2.14 -20.28 7.08
C SER A 217 1.29 -19.03 6.84
N VAL A 218 0.95 -18.77 5.58
CA VAL A 218 0.11 -17.64 5.16
C VAL A 218 -1.06 -18.18 4.33
N LEU A 219 -2.29 -17.78 4.69
CA LEU A 219 -3.49 -18.12 3.93
C LEU A 219 -3.79 -17.05 2.88
N VAL A 220 -3.96 -17.45 1.62
CA VAL A 220 -4.21 -16.54 0.50
C VAL A 220 -5.56 -16.86 -0.14
N GLY A 221 -6.40 -15.84 -0.33
CA GLY A 221 -7.68 -15.94 -1.03
C GLY A 221 -7.98 -14.73 -1.91
N HIS A 222 -9.00 -14.86 -2.74
CA HIS A 222 -9.45 -13.77 -3.62
C HIS A 222 -10.97 -13.79 -3.85
N ASP A 223 -11.51 -12.70 -4.40
CA ASP A 223 -12.94 -12.47 -4.64
C ASP A 223 -13.53 -13.16 -5.89
N GLY A 224 -12.76 -14.05 -6.53
CA GLY A 224 -13.14 -14.75 -7.75
C GLY A 224 -12.93 -13.99 -9.06
N ASP A 225 -12.52 -12.71 -9.03
CA ASP A 225 -12.16 -12.00 -10.26
C ASP A 225 -10.86 -12.54 -10.87
N ILE A 226 -10.75 -12.51 -12.19
CA ILE A 226 -9.60 -13.07 -12.92
C ILE A 226 -8.30 -12.33 -12.60
N VAL A 227 -8.36 -11.01 -12.41
CA VAL A 227 -7.19 -10.19 -12.08
C VAL A 227 -6.80 -10.41 -10.63
N SER A 228 -7.77 -10.48 -9.72
CA SER A 228 -7.53 -10.83 -8.31
C SER A 228 -6.89 -12.21 -8.17
N GLN A 229 -7.41 -13.20 -8.91
CA GLN A 229 -6.86 -14.56 -8.96
C GLN A 229 -5.40 -14.52 -9.40
N PHE A 230 -5.11 -13.90 -10.54
CA PHE A 230 -3.76 -13.80 -11.09
C PHE A 230 -2.78 -13.13 -10.11
N ILE A 231 -3.18 -12.03 -9.48
CA ILE A 231 -2.35 -11.33 -8.50
C ILE A 231 -2.15 -12.17 -7.22
N SER A 232 -3.19 -12.84 -6.74
CA SER A 232 -3.09 -13.72 -5.57
C SER A 232 -2.14 -14.90 -5.81
N ASP A 233 -2.10 -15.43 -7.04
CA ASP A 233 -1.17 -16.49 -7.45
C ASP A 233 0.28 -16.00 -7.44
N LEU A 234 0.54 -14.81 -8.00
CA LEU A 234 1.86 -14.20 -7.99
C LEU A 234 2.37 -13.89 -6.57
N ILE A 235 1.49 -13.35 -5.73
CA ILE A 235 1.79 -13.13 -4.31
C ILE A 235 2.12 -14.46 -3.63
N SER A 236 1.39 -15.53 -3.93
CA SER A 236 1.65 -16.88 -3.38
C SER A 236 3.05 -17.38 -3.73
N PHE A 237 3.51 -17.17 -4.97
CA PHE A 237 4.89 -17.50 -5.36
C PHE A 237 5.91 -16.62 -4.64
N GLY A 238 5.64 -15.32 -4.48
CA GLY A 238 6.47 -14.41 -3.70
C GLY A 238 6.59 -14.82 -2.23
N LEU A 239 5.49 -15.26 -1.61
CA LEU A 239 5.47 -15.74 -0.21
C LEU A 239 6.37 -16.96 0.00
N VAL A 240 6.34 -17.91 -0.95
CA VAL A 240 7.25 -19.07 -0.92
C VAL A 240 8.71 -18.64 -1.09
N SER A 241 9.00 -17.72 -2.02
CA SER A 241 10.33 -17.11 -2.17
C SER A 241 10.79 -16.41 -0.88
N GLY A 242 9.85 -15.80 -0.13
CA GLY A 242 10.08 -15.20 1.18
C GLY A 242 10.19 -16.19 2.35
N GLY A 243 10.03 -17.50 2.12
CA GLY A 243 10.22 -18.55 3.13
C GLY A 243 8.95 -19.01 3.85
N CYS A 244 7.77 -18.62 3.38
CA CYS A 244 6.49 -19.02 3.97
C CYS A 244 5.89 -20.28 3.31
N GLU A 245 5.18 -21.07 4.11
CA GLU A 245 4.24 -22.07 3.56
C GLU A 245 2.98 -21.33 3.14
N VAL A 246 2.42 -21.68 1.98
CA VAL A 246 1.21 -21.00 1.49
C VAL A 246 0.06 -21.97 1.45
N LEU A 247 -1.03 -21.59 2.11
CA LEU A 247 -2.33 -22.23 1.97
C LEU A 247 -3.17 -21.39 1.03
N LYS A 248 -3.73 -21.99 -0.02
CA LYS A 248 -4.59 -21.32 -0.98
C LYS A 248 -6.05 -21.67 -0.74
N ALA A 249 -6.83 -20.67 -0.34
CA ALA A 249 -8.27 -20.75 -0.25
C ALA A 249 -8.96 -20.54 -1.62
N ASN A 250 -8.23 -20.02 -2.61
CA ASN A 250 -8.75 -19.63 -3.92
C ASN A 250 -9.92 -18.65 -3.79
N ASN A 251 -11.02 -18.87 -4.54
CA ASN A 251 -12.20 -18.03 -4.50
C ASN A 251 -12.94 -18.20 -3.16
N THR A 252 -12.98 -17.13 -2.38
CA THR A 252 -13.59 -17.12 -1.04
C THR A 252 -14.04 -15.71 -0.66
N LEU A 253 -14.79 -15.61 0.42
CA LEU A 253 -15.16 -14.34 1.03
C LEU A 253 -14.14 -13.94 2.10
N LEU A 254 -14.03 -12.65 2.37
CA LEU A 254 -13.08 -12.15 3.36
C LEU A 254 -13.37 -12.68 4.78
N PRO A 255 -14.61 -12.72 5.30
CA PRO A 255 -14.90 -13.35 6.59
C PRO A 255 -14.50 -14.83 6.65
N THR A 256 -14.75 -15.57 5.57
CA THR A 256 -14.34 -16.98 5.44
C THR A 256 -12.83 -17.13 5.52
N LEU A 257 -12.07 -16.25 4.85
CA LEU A 257 -10.61 -16.20 4.96
C LEU A 257 -10.14 -15.91 6.39
N ARG A 258 -10.76 -14.94 7.09
CA ARG A 258 -10.44 -14.61 8.50
C ARG A 258 -10.64 -15.82 9.42
N TYR A 259 -11.77 -16.50 9.29
CA TYR A 259 -12.04 -17.75 9.99
C TYR A 259 -10.98 -18.82 9.65
N GLY A 260 -10.67 -18.98 8.37
CA GLY A 260 -9.68 -19.92 7.87
C GLY A 260 -8.27 -19.70 8.44
N ILE A 261 -7.84 -18.44 8.62
CA ILE A 261 -6.54 -18.09 9.23
C ILE A 261 -6.45 -18.65 10.64
N LYS A 262 -7.47 -18.40 11.47
CA LYS A 262 -7.53 -18.90 12.84
C LYS A 262 -7.62 -20.42 12.90
N LYS A 263 -8.52 -21.02 12.12
CA LYS A 263 -8.73 -22.47 12.07
C LYS A 263 -7.46 -23.23 11.72
N ASN A 264 -6.70 -22.71 10.73
CA ASN A 264 -5.47 -23.34 10.25
C ASN A 264 -4.20 -22.84 10.97
N LYS A 265 -4.34 -21.98 12.00
CA LYS A 265 -3.25 -21.40 12.80
C LYS A 265 -2.18 -20.73 11.94
N CYS A 266 -2.61 -20.02 10.90
CA CYS A 266 -1.71 -19.28 10.02
C CYS A 266 -1.09 -18.08 10.76
N GLY A 267 0.13 -17.71 10.40
CA GLY A 267 0.79 -16.51 10.92
C GLY A 267 0.21 -15.20 10.36
N GLY A 268 -0.60 -15.29 9.31
CA GLY A 268 -1.32 -14.19 8.69
C GLY A 268 -2.04 -14.62 7.43
N GLY A 269 -2.57 -13.66 6.69
CA GLY A 269 -3.22 -13.91 5.41
C GLY A 269 -3.19 -12.73 4.45
N ILE A 270 -3.51 -13.01 3.19
CA ILE A 270 -3.68 -12.01 2.14
C ILE A 270 -5.01 -12.27 1.43
N TYR A 271 -5.81 -11.22 1.27
CA TYR A 271 -7.02 -11.24 0.44
C TYR A 271 -6.87 -10.25 -0.70
N VAL A 272 -7.15 -10.70 -1.93
CA VAL A 272 -7.11 -9.85 -3.12
C VAL A 272 -8.52 -9.69 -3.67
N GLU A 273 -8.97 -8.45 -3.81
CA GLU A 273 -10.25 -8.14 -4.41
C GLU A 273 -10.09 -7.09 -5.51
N GLU A 274 -10.99 -7.11 -6.48
CA GLU A 274 -11.08 -6.14 -7.55
C GLU A 274 -12.39 -5.36 -7.37
N GLU A 275 -12.39 -4.04 -7.58
CA GLU A 275 -13.62 -3.25 -7.57
C GLU A 275 -13.47 -2.07 -8.51
N GLU A 276 -14.33 -2.01 -9.54
CA GLU A 276 -14.39 -0.91 -10.51
C GLU A 276 -13.02 -0.59 -11.16
N GLY A 277 -12.30 -1.63 -11.59
CA GLY A 277 -10.98 -1.55 -12.21
C GLY A 277 -9.81 -1.33 -11.24
N ASN A 278 -10.09 -1.30 -9.93
CA ASN A 278 -9.07 -1.12 -8.91
C ASN A 278 -8.89 -2.39 -8.08
N LEU A 279 -7.66 -2.89 -8.02
CA LEU A 279 -7.29 -3.96 -7.10
C LEU A 279 -7.11 -3.41 -5.69
N ARG A 280 -7.49 -4.20 -4.69
CA ARG A 280 -7.16 -4.00 -3.28
C ARG A 280 -6.53 -5.28 -2.73
N ILE A 281 -5.34 -5.14 -2.17
CA ILE A 281 -4.62 -6.21 -1.47
C ILE A 281 -4.72 -5.93 0.03
N LEU A 282 -5.45 -6.78 0.74
CA LEU A 282 -5.63 -6.73 2.19
C LEU A 282 -4.65 -7.68 2.85
N PHE A 283 -4.08 -7.24 3.97
CA PHE A 283 -3.11 -8.00 4.76
C PHE A 283 -3.73 -8.26 6.14
N LEU A 284 -3.66 -9.50 6.56
CA LEU A 284 -4.29 -10.00 7.77
C LEU A 284 -3.25 -10.57 8.73
N ASP A 285 -3.44 -10.33 10.03
CA ASP A 285 -2.61 -10.92 11.08
C ASP A 285 -3.07 -12.35 11.44
N LYS A 286 -2.37 -12.98 12.39
CA LYS A 286 -2.67 -14.33 12.89
C LYS A 286 -4.05 -14.47 13.56
N GLU A 287 -4.66 -13.37 13.99
CA GLU A 287 -6.01 -13.35 14.57
C GLU A 287 -7.08 -13.18 13.49
N GLY A 288 -6.67 -13.14 12.21
CA GLY A 288 -7.55 -12.85 11.08
C GLY A 288 -8.02 -11.40 11.07
N CYS A 289 -7.34 -10.47 11.74
CA CYS A 289 -7.66 -9.04 11.75
C CYS A 289 -6.81 -8.28 10.73
N ASP A 290 -7.26 -7.09 10.32
CA ASP A 290 -6.42 -6.20 9.49
C ASP A 290 -5.12 -5.86 10.23
N ILE A 291 -3.98 -5.89 9.53
CA ILE A 291 -2.69 -5.58 10.15
C ILE A 291 -2.63 -4.14 10.68
N ASP A 292 -1.86 -3.93 11.75
CA ASP A 292 -1.72 -2.61 12.35
C ASP A 292 -0.74 -1.68 11.60
N ARG A 293 -0.78 -0.39 11.93
CA ARG A 293 0.04 0.62 11.25
C ARG A 293 1.55 0.40 11.38
N ASN A 294 2.01 -0.28 12.43
CA ASN A 294 3.42 -0.57 12.60
C ASN A 294 3.87 -1.63 11.59
N LEU A 295 3.05 -2.65 11.39
CA LEU A 295 3.31 -3.69 10.41
C LEU A 295 3.19 -3.15 8.97
N GLU A 296 2.19 -2.31 8.69
CA GLU A 296 2.06 -1.60 7.40
C GLU A 296 3.35 -0.82 7.09
N LYS A 297 3.82 0.04 8.01
CA LYS A 297 5.06 0.82 7.83
C LYS A 297 6.30 -0.07 7.65
N LYS A 298 6.35 -1.22 8.33
CA LYS A 298 7.44 -2.19 8.18
C LYS A 298 7.45 -2.78 6.77
N ILE A 299 6.28 -3.14 6.24
CA ILE A 299 6.11 -3.63 4.85
C ILE A 299 6.48 -2.51 3.85
N GLU A 300 5.96 -1.29 4.01
CA GLU A 300 6.28 -0.14 3.15
C GLU A 300 7.78 0.13 3.07
N ASN A 301 8.46 0.15 4.22
CA ASN A 301 9.89 0.39 4.28
C ASN A 301 10.69 -0.73 3.61
N LYS A 302 10.33 -2.00 3.85
CA LYS A 302 11.00 -3.14 3.21
C LYS A 302 10.74 -3.19 1.71
N LEU A 303 9.54 -2.87 1.22
CA LEU A 303 9.25 -2.76 -0.21
C LEU A 303 10.03 -1.62 -0.87
N ARG A 304 10.14 -0.47 -0.19
CA ARG A 304 10.83 0.71 -0.72
C ARG A 304 12.34 0.50 -0.88
N VAL A 305 12.98 -0.14 0.10
CA VAL A 305 14.43 -0.40 0.09
C VAL A 305 14.76 -1.76 -0.55
N TYR A 306 13.76 -2.62 -0.68
CA TYR A 306 13.87 -4.02 -1.11
C TYR A 306 14.89 -4.80 -0.29
N ASP A 307 14.69 -4.77 1.04
CA ASP A 307 15.51 -5.45 2.04
C ASP A 307 14.86 -6.77 2.49
N ILE A 308 15.21 -7.85 1.79
CA ILE A 308 14.70 -9.21 2.04
C ILE A 308 15.86 -10.20 2.22
N GLU A 309 15.71 -11.10 3.20
CA GLU A 309 16.64 -12.22 3.34
C GLU A 309 16.28 -13.28 2.31
N ARG A 310 17.25 -13.68 1.48
CA ARG A 310 17.05 -14.67 0.43
C ARG A 310 17.02 -16.08 1.03
N VAL A 311 16.01 -16.84 0.67
CA VAL A 311 15.85 -18.24 1.09
C VAL A 311 16.59 -19.15 0.12
N ASP A 312 17.42 -20.05 0.63
CA ASP A 312 18.07 -21.09 -0.18
C ASP A 312 17.01 -21.99 -0.82
N GLY A 313 17.22 -22.42 -2.07
CA GLY A 313 16.27 -23.25 -2.81
C GLY A 313 15.86 -24.54 -2.08
N LYS A 314 16.72 -25.07 -1.21
CA LYS A 314 16.42 -26.27 -0.38
C LYS A 314 15.43 -26.00 0.75
N ASN A 315 15.26 -24.73 1.13
CA ASN A 315 14.41 -24.29 2.24
C ASN A 315 13.07 -23.70 1.75
N LEU A 316 12.78 -23.77 0.45
CA LEU A 316 11.48 -23.38 -0.08
C LEU A 316 10.38 -24.30 0.45
N LYS A 317 9.28 -23.71 0.88
CA LYS A 317 8.11 -24.43 1.40
C LYS A 317 7.08 -24.67 0.30
N SER A 318 6.06 -25.48 0.58
CA SER A 318 5.02 -25.84 -0.39
C SER A 318 3.89 -24.83 -0.47
N ILE A 319 3.22 -24.79 -1.63
CA ILE A 319 1.87 -24.24 -1.79
C ILE A 319 0.88 -25.39 -1.75
N ARG A 320 -0.18 -25.30 -0.95
CA ARG A 320 -1.26 -26.30 -0.87
C ARG A 320 -2.61 -25.63 -0.96
N GLU A 321 -3.52 -26.21 -1.72
CA GLU A 321 -4.92 -25.76 -1.75
C GLU A 321 -5.69 -26.35 -0.57
N ILE A 322 -6.56 -25.55 0.02
CA ILE A 322 -7.45 -25.95 1.10
C ILE A 322 -8.86 -25.40 0.86
N ASP A 323 -9.87 -26.18 1.22
CA ASP A 323 -11.26 -25.75 1.12
C ASP A 323 -11.77 -25.23 2.47
N ILE A 324 -11.59 -23.93 2.69
CA ILE A 324 -12.10 -23.26 3.88
C ILE A 324 -13.58 -22.86 3.77
N ASN A 325 -14.17 -22.91 2.57
CA ASN A 325 -15.53 -22.48 2.34
C ASN A 325 -16.51 -23.44 3.02
N ASN A 326 -16.34 -24.74 2.78
CA ASN A 326 -17.14 -25.77 3.46
C ASN A 326 -16.92 -25.77 4.98
N ASP A 327 -15.68 -25.57 5.41
CA ASP A 327 -15.32 -25.47 6.82
C ASP A 327 -16.01 -24.32 7.56
N TYR A 328 -16.19 -23.20 6.87
CA TYR A 328 -16.86 -22.02 7.39
C TYR A 328 -18.39 -22.18 7.37
N LEU A 329 -18.95 -22.77 6.31
CA LEU A 329 -20.38 -23.11 6.27
C LEU A 329 -20.75 -24.04 7.43
N ASN A 330 -19.94 -25.07 7.69
CA ASN A 330 -20.16 -25.95 8.84
C ASN A 330 -20.12 -25.17 10.15
N PHE A 331 -19.14 -24.28 10.33
CA PHE A 331 -19.05 -23.43 11.52
C PHE A 331 -20.29 -22.53 11.72
N LEU A 332 -20.81 -21.95 10.65
CA LEU A 332 -22.00 -21.10 10.72
C LEU A 332 -23.23 -21.86 11.22
N PHE A 333 -23.37 -23.15 10.89
CA PHE A 333 -24.57 -23.94 11.19
C PHE A 333 -24.43 -24.92 12.36
N GLU A 334 -23.23 -25.39 12.70
CA GLU A 334 -23.01 -26.43 13.71
C GLU A 334 -23.59 -26.06 15.10
N LYS A 335 -23.67 -24.76 15.40
CA LYS A 335 -24.15 -24.23 16.69
C LYS A 335 -25.58 -23.71 16.67
N ARG A 336 -26.23 -23.64 15.50
CA ARG A 336 -27.50 -22.93 15.33
C ARG A 336 -28.66 -23.90 15.22
N THR A 337 -29.73 -23.65 15.96
CA THR A 337 -30.96 -24.44 15.84
C THR A 337 -31.67 -24.10 14.54
N ALA A 338 -32.30 -25.10 13.90
CA ALA A 338 -33.11 -24.90 12.71
C ALA A 338 -34.06 -23.70 12.86
N TYR A 339 -33.97 -22.73 11.96
CA TYR A 339 -34.78 -21.54 12.08
C TYR A 339 -36.24 -21.83 11.74
N LYS A 340 -37.12 -20.98 12.28
CA LYS A 340 -38.42 -20.74 11.67
C LYS A 340 -38.21 -20.23 10.23
N SER A 341 -39.14 -20.54 9.33
CA SER A 341 -39.09 -20.11 7.92
C SER A 341 -39.15 -18.59 7.74
N PHE A 342 -38.06 -17.87 8.03
CA PHE A 342 -37.91 -16.45 7.73
C PHE A 342 -37.86 -16.24 6.22
N LYS A 343 -38.52 -15.20 5.75
CA LYS A 343 -38.49 -14.76 4.36
C LYS A 343 -37.48 -13.65 4.21
N ILE A 344 -36.42 -13.89 3.43
CA ILE A 344 -35.33 -12.94 3.19
C ILE A 344 -35.45 -12.37 1.79
N LYS A 345 -35.42 -11.04 1.67
CA LYS A 345 -35.36 -10.35 0.38
C LYS A 345 -33.93 -9.96 0.02
N PRO A 346 -33.33 -10.53 -1.03
CA PRO A 346 -32.09 -10.02 -1.59
C PRO A 346 -32.34 -8.75 -2.40
N TYR A 347 -31.51 -7.72 -2.21
CA TYR A 347 -31.62 -6.47 -2.99
C TYR A 347 -30.76 -6.44 -4.27
N ASN A 348 -29.96 -7.49 -4.52
CA ASN A 348 -29.25 -7.69 -5.78
C ASN A 348 -29.02 -9.20 -6.05
N GLU A 349 -28.77 -9.54 -7.32
CA GLU A 349 -28.51 -10.92 -7.75
C GLU A 349 -27.32 -11.57 -7.03
N LYS A 350 -26.28 -10.79 -6.71
CA LYS A 350 -25.12 -11.32 -5.99
C LYS A 350 -25.48 -11.78 -4.57
N THR A 351 -26.26 -10.98 -3.84
CA THR A 351 -26.77 -11.32 -2.50
C THR A 351 -27.65 -12.54 -2.57
N LYS A 352 -28.51 -12.64 -3.60
CA LYS A 352 -29.32 -13.83 -3.85
C LYS A 352 -28.47 -15.08 -4.00
N LEU A 353 -27.46 -15.07 -4.87
CA LEU A 353 -26.55 -16.21 -5.07
C LEU A 353 -25.79 -16.60 -3.79
N LEU A 354 -25.33 -15.62 -3.01
CA LEU A 354 -24.67 -15.87 -1.72
C LEU A 354 -25.63 -16.50 -0.71
N LEU A 355 -26.85 -15.99 -0.61
CA LEU A 355 -27.90 -16.54 0.24
C LEU A 355 -28.30 -17.95 -0.18
N GLU A 356 -28.37 -18.25 -1.48
CA GLU A 356 -28.64 -19.60 -2.01
C GLU A 356 -27.51 -20.58 -1.70
N ALA A 357 -26.25 -20.11 -1.72
CA ALA A 357 -25.09 -20.93 -1.37
C ALA A 357 -25.07 -21.33 0.11
N ILE A 358 -25.60 -20.46 0.99
CA ILE A 358 -25.54 -20.62 2.45
C ILE A 358 -26.85 -21.22 3.00
N GLY A 359 -28.01 -20.78 2.49
CA GLY A 359 -29.33 -20.97 3.11
C GLY A 359 -30.03 -22.29 2.83
N LYS A 360 -29.31 -23.42 2.65
CA LYS A 360 -29.92 -24.65 2.12
C LYS A 360 -31.11 -25.22 2.91
N ASN A 361 -31.37 -24.82 4.17
CA ASN A 361 -32.57 -25.21 4.93
C ASN A 361 -33.05 -24.19 5.98
N GLU A 362 -32.47 -22.99 6.03
CA GLU A 362 -32.58 -22.08 7.19
C GLU A 362 -33.47 -20.85 6.95
N PHE A 363 -33.63 -20.41 5.71
CA PHE A 363 -34.51 -19.30 5.35
C PHE A 363 -34.96 -19.43 3.90
N PHE A 364 -36.01 -18.69 3.53
CA PHE A 364 -36.59 -18.71 2.19
C PHE A 364 -36.37 -17.36 1.51
N ILE A 365 -36.02 -17.38 0.23
CA ILE A 365 -35.89 -16.17 -0.57
C ILE A 365 -37.29 -15.69 -1.00
N ALA A 366 -37.59 -14.41 -0.79
CA ALA A 366 -38.88 -13.81 -1.12
C ALA A 366 -38.73 -12.37 -1.64
N GLU A 367 -39.54 -11.98 -2.63
CA GLU A 367 -39.45 -10.65 -3.27
C GLU A 367 -40.49 -9.63 -2.77
N GLU A 368 -41.72 -10.09 -2.51
CA GLU A 368 -42.86 -9.22 -2.19
C GLU A 368 -43.11 -9.11 -0.67
N SER A 369 -43.37 -10.24 -0.01
CA SER A 369 -43.58 -10.32 1.44
C SER A 369 -42.39 -11.00 2.09
N TYR A 370 -41.62 -10.23 2.85
CA TYR A 370 -40.39 -10.66 3.50
C TYR A 370 -40.32 -10.13 4.93
N ASP A 371 -39.56 -10.80 5.79
CA ASP A 371 -39.34 -10.42 7.19
C ASP A 371 -38.07 -9.58 7.34
N VAL A 372 -37.05 -9.86 6.51
CA VAL A 372 -35.75 -9.18 6.52
C VAL A 372 -35.29 -8.92 5.09
N GLY A 373 -34.94 -7.68 4.77
CA GLY A 373 -34.27 -7.34 3.51
C GLY A 373 -32.77 -7.22 3.71
N VAL A 374 -31.98 -7.77 2.79
CA VAL A 374 -30.52 -7.83 2.92
C VAL A 374 -29.82 -7.47 1.59
N LEU A 375 -28.72 -6.73 1.71
CA LEU A 375 -27.72 -6.56 0.66
C LEU A 375 -26.34 -6.84 1.24
N PHE A 376 -25.63 -7.84 0.72
CA PHE A 376 -24.23 -8.06 1.07
C PHE A 376 -23.31 -7.22 0.19
N TYR A 377 -22.31 -6.60 0.82
CA TYR A 377 -21.21 -5.98 0.08
C TYR A 377 -20.33 -7.05 -0.57
N LYS A 378 -19.56 -6.66 -1.60
CA LYS A 378 -18.83 -7.59 -2.49
C LYS A 378 -17.97 -8.62 -1.74
N ASN A 379 -17.36 -8.23 -0.62
CA ASN A 379 -16.44 -9.05 0.17
C ASN A 379 -17.10 -9.80 1.35
N GLY A 380 -18.40 -9.61 1.60
CA GLY A 380 -19.16 -10.32 2.62
C GLY A 380 -19.01 -9.79 4.06
N GLU A 381 -18.16 -8.80 4.33
CA GLU A 381 -18.00 -8.27 5.69
C GLU A 381 -19.15 -7.36 6.13
N LYS A 382 -19.72 -6.60 5.19
CA LYS A 382 -20.78 -5.63 5.47
C LYS A 382 -22.10 -6.06 4.88
N VAL A 383 -23.17 -5.63 5.55
CA VAL A 383 -24.56 -5.80 5.12
C VAL A 383 -25.27 -4.46 5.13
N LYS A 384 -26.19 -4.25 4.19
CA LYS A 384 -27.32 -3.35 4.42
C LYS A 384 -28.51 -4.19 4.85
N LEU A 385 -29.23 -3.68 5.83
CA LEU A 385 -30.39 -4.34 6.40
C LEU A 385 -31.62 -3.47 6.17
N TYR A 386 -32.75 -4.11 5.87
CA TYR A 386 -34.05 -3.46 5.68
C TYR A 386 -35.09 -4.20 6.51
N ASP A 387 -35.98 -3.45 7.17
CA ASP A 387 -37.13 -4.05 7.83
C ASP A 387 -38.19 -4.56 6.83
N GLU A 388 -39.23 -5.22 7.33
CA GLU A 388 -40.32 -5.76 6.50
C GLU A 388 -41.14 -4.68 5.77
N LYS A 389 -40.94 -3.40 6.09
CA LYS A 389 -41.56 -2.23 5.44
C LYS A 389 -40.63 -1.60 4.39
N GLY A 390 -39.42 -2.14 4.20
CA GLY A 390 -38.41 -1.65 3.27
C GLY A 390 -37.61 -0.46 3.78
N ARG A 391 -37.63 -0.15 5.09
CA ARG A 391 -36.83 0.93 5.67
C ARG A 391 -35.41 0.44 5.94
N GLU A 392 -34.41 1.14 5.39
CA GLU A 392 -32.98 0.85 5.60
C GLU A 392 -32.56 1.13 7.03
N PHE A 393 -31.69 0.29 7.59
CA PHE A 393 -30.98 0.54 8.84
C PHE A 393 -29.69 1.30 8.58
N ASP A 394 -29.45 2.38 9.33
CA ASP A 394 -28.17 3.07 9.35
C ASP A 394 -27.15 2.37 10.27
N GLU A 395 -25.92 2.87 10.29
CA GLU A 395 -24.82 2.24 11.04
C GLU A 395 -25.05 2.23 12.57
N ASP A 396 -25.70 3.23 13.17
CA ASP A 396 -26.00 3.19 14.60
C ASP A 396 -27.13 2.22 14.92
N GLU A 397 -28.14 2.15 14.06
CA GLU A 397 -29.24 1.19 14.21
C GLU A 397 -28.75 -0.25 14.02
N LEU A 398 -27.78 -0.48 13.13
CA LEU A 398 -27.07 -1.77 13.02
C LEU A 398 -26.25 -2.06 14.28
N GLU A 399 -25.54 -1.07 14.81
CA GLU A 399 -24.78 -1.22 16.05
C GLU A 399 -25.68 -1.52 17.25
N PHE A 400 -26.88 -0.93 17.27
CA PHE A 400 -27.91 -1.23 18.26
C PHE A 400 -28.35 -2.69 18.19
N ILE A 401 -28.60 -3.23 16.99
CA ILE A 401 -28.91 -4.65 16.79
C ILE A 401 -27.75 -5.53 17.28
N ARG A 402 -26.50 -5.22 16.91
CA ARG A 402 -25.32 -5.98 17.36
C ARG A 402 -25.23 -6.02 18.88
N MET A 403 -25.49 -4.89 19.54
CA MET A 403 -25.47 -4.80 20.99
C MET A 403 -26.64 -5.54 21.65
N LEU A 404 -27.83 -5.56 21.03
CA LEU A 404 -28.97 -6.37 21.48
C LEU A 404 -28.64 -7.87 21.43
N ILE A 405 -28.06 -8.33 20.32
CA ILE A 405 -27.61 -9.71 20.14
C ILE A 405 -26.53 -10.05 21.18
N ALA A 406 -25.50 -9.20 21.32
CA ALA A 406 -24.43 -9.39 22.27
C ALA A 406 -24.95 -9.47 23.72
N LYS A 407 -25.90 -8.61 24.08
CA LYS A 407 -26.57 -8.63 25.39
C LYS A 407 -27.29 -9.95 25.63
N GLU A 408 -28.07 -10.43 24.66
CA GLU A 408 -28.80 -11.71 24.77
C GLU A 408 -27.84 -12.88 24.97
N GLN A 409 -26.65 -12.81 24.36
CA GLN A 409 -25.58 -13.79 24.54
C GLN A 409 -24.74 -13.57 25.81
N GLY A 410 -25.15 -12.65 26.69
CA GLY A 410 -24.54 -12.43 28.01
C GLY A 410 -23.25 -11.61 28.01
N VAL A 411 -22.97 -10.86 26.93
CA VAL A 411 -21.79 -10.01 26.84
C VAL A 411 -21.86 -8.88 27.87
N LYS A 412 -20.78 -8.72 28.64
CA LYS A 412 -20.65 -7.67 29.68
C LYS A 412 -19.85 -6.46 29.23
N LYS A 413 -19.14 -6.57 28.10
CA LYS A 413 -18.25 -5.54 27.60
C LYS A 413 -18.28 -5.48 26.08
N PHE A 414 -18.47 -4.30 25.52
CA PHE A 414 -18.73 -4.13 24.10
C PHE A 414 -17.97 -2.93 23.53
N VAL A 415 -17.30 -3.11 22.38
CA VAL A 415 -16.56 -2.04 21.72
C VAL A 415 -17.49 -1.21 20.85
N LEU A 416 -17.43 0.11 20.95
CA LEU A 416 -18.15 1.03 20.08
C LEU A 416 -17.16 1.94 19.33
N PRO A 417 -17.40 2.25 18.04
CA PRO A 417 -16.72 3.34 17.36
C PRO A 417 -16.83 4.68 18.10
N PHE A 418 -15.83 5.54 17.97
CA PHE A 418 -15.81 6.85 18.65
C PHE A 418 -16.90 7.80 18.16
N ASP A 419 -17.35 7.61 16.92
CA ASP A 419 -18.45 8.31 16.29
C ASP A 419 -19.81 7.61 16.52
N SER A 420 -19.94 6.63 17.41
CA SER A 420 -21.23 6.00 17.73
C SER A 420 -22.20 6.96 18.44
N SER A 421 -23.50 6.70 18.25
CA SER A 421 -24.57 7.43 18.94
C SER A 421 -24.37 7.47 20.45
N LYS A 422 -24.69 8.62 21.05
CA LYS A 422 -24.75 8.75 22.51
C LYS A 422 -25.77 7.79 23.12
N TYR A 423 -26.86 7.52 22.39
CA TYR A 423 -27.90 6.59 22.83
C TYR A 423 -27.37 5.17 23.05
N LEU A 424 -26.44 4.69 22.22
CA LEU A 424 -25.85 3.35 22.39
C LEU A 424 -25.10 3.23 23.72
N THR A 425 -24.44 4.31 24.14
CA THR A 425 -23.73 4.35 25.43
C THR A 425 -24.70 4.44 26.61
N GLU A 426 -25.81 5.17 26.46
CA GLU A 426 -26.88 5.26 27.47
C GLU A 426 -27.60 3.91 27.64
N PHE A 427 -27.96 3.27 26.53
CA PHE A 427 -28.54 1.93 26.50
C PHE A 427 -27.60 0.91 27.15
N ALA A 428 -26.30 0.92 26.81
CA ALA A 428 -25.34 0.00 27.42
C ALA A 428 -25.29 0.14 28.95
N LYS A 429 -25.33 1.38 29.47
CA LYS A 429 -25.38 1.65 30.91
C LYS A 429 -26.63 1.09 31.58
N GLU A 430 -27.79 1.24 30.93
CA GLU A 430 -29.07 0.70 31.45
C GLU A 430 -29.02 -0.83 31.63
N PHE A 431 -28.31 -1.53 30.73
CA PHE A 431 -28.14 -2.99 30.78
C PHE A 431 -26.85 -3.46 31.43
N ALA A 432 -26.13 -2.56 32.13
CA ALA A 432 -24.86 -2.86 32.82
C ALA A 432 -23.78 -3.48 31.89
N ILE A 433 -23.77 -3.07 30.62
CA ILE A 433 -22.73 -3.40 29.64
C ILE A 433 -21.68 -2.30 29.68
N GLU A 434 -20.43 -2.67 29.97
CA GLU A 434 -19.29 -1.76 29.90
C GLU A 434 -18.96 -1.45 28.43
N THR A 435 -18.90 -0.18 28.04
CA THR A 435 -18.52 0.21 26.68
C THR A 435 -17.04 0.60 26.61
N VAL A 436 -16.38 0.20 25.52
CA VAL A 436 -15.00 0.60 25.20
C VAL A 436 -14.99 1.33 23.87
N SER A 437 -14.56 2.59 23.87
CA SER A 437 -14.43 3.35 22.62
C SER A 437 -13.21 2.89 21.81
N SER A 438 -13.44 2.68 20.53
CA SER A 438 -12.40 2.47 19.51
C SER A 438 -12.34 3.64 18.55
N LYS A 439 -11.22 3.81 17.85
CA LYS A 439 -11.14 4.74 16.72
C LYS A 439 -12.12 4.31 15.61
N ILE A 440 -12.48 5.25 14.73
CA ILE A 440 -13.48 5.00 13.67
C ILE A 440 -12.92 4.02 12.62
N SER A 441 -11.59 4.02 12.45
CA SER A 441 -10.93 3.19 11.44
C SER A 441 -11.21 1.70 11.66
N HIS A 442 -11.48 0.99 10.56
CA HIS A 442 -11.86 -0.43 10.58
C HIS A 442 -10.81 -1.30 11.31
N LYS A 443 -9.52 -1.08 11.02
CA LYS A 443 -8.40 -1.79 11.63
C LYS A 443 -8.23 -1.47 13.12
N ASP A 444 -8.45 -0.22 13.53
CA ASP A 444 -8.31 0.16 14.93
C ASP A 444 -9.49 -0.38 15.77
N ARG A 445 -10.70 -0.48 15.19
CA ARG A 445 -11.84 -1.16 15.82
C ARG A 445 -11.53 -2.64 16.05
N MET A 446 -11.10 -3.38 15.02
CA MET A 446 -10.66 -4.78 15.16
C MET A 446 -9.57 -4.93 16.23
N LYS A 447 -8.54 -4.08 16.18
CA LYS A 447 -7.45 -4.10 17.14
C LYS A 447 -7.94 -3.85 18.57
N THR A 448 -8.91 -2.95 18.76
CA THR A 448 -9.49 -2.67 20.08
C THR A 448 -10.23 -3.89 20.62
N ILE A 449 -11.06 -4.53 19.79
CA ILE A 449 -11.78 -5.77 20.13
C ILE A 449 -10.81 -6.88 20.55
N VAL A 450 -9.74 -7.10 19.77
CA VAL A 450 -8.82 -8.21 20.01
C VAL A 450 -7.82 -7.94 21.14
N SER A 451 -7.47 -6.68 21.42
CA SER A 451 -6.43 -6.34 22.41
C SER A 451 -6.95 -6.12 23.84
N LYS A 452 -8.22 -5.77 24.02
CA LYS A 452 -8.77 -5.43 25.34
C LYS A 452 -9.29 -6.69 26.06
N GLU A 453 -9.03 -6.74 27.37
CA GLU A 453 -9.47 -7.84 28.23
C GLU A 453 -10.97 -7.75 28.53
N GLY A 454 -11.62 -8.91 28.69
CA GLY A 454 -13.03 -9.02 29.04
C GLY A 454 -14.02 -8.88 27.87
N ILE A 455 -13.53 -8.72 26.64
CA ILE A 455 -14.36 -8.73 25.42
C ILE A 455 -14.42 -10.14 24.86
N GLU A 456 -15.62 -10.58 24.49
CA GLU A 456 -15.85 -11.80 23.71
C GLU A 456 -15.43 -11.57 22.25
N LYS A 457 -14.12 -11.69 21.99
CA LYS A 457 -13.47 -11.25 20.74
C LYS A 457 -14.08 -11.86 19.48
N ASP A 458 -14.24 -13.18 19.47
CA ASP A 458 -14.74 -13.90 18.30
C ASP A 458 -16.20 -13.51 18.00
N LEU A 459 -17.02 -13.36 19.04
CA LEU A 459 -18.40 -12.93 18.90
C LEU A 459 -18.47 -11.53 18.28
N GLN A 460 -17.78 -10.55 18.87
CA GLN A 460 -17.89 -9.18 18.38
C GLN A 460 -17.25 -9.01 16.99
N ILE A 461 -16.15 -9.71 16.68
CA ILE A 461 -15.58 -9.71 15.32
C ILE A 461 -16.59 -10.27 14.31
N ASN A 462 -17.30 -11.35 14.64
CA ASN A 462 -18.30 -11.93 13.76
C ASN A 462 -19.52 -11.01 13.58
N LEU A 463 -19.98 -10.33 14.63
CA LEU A 463 -21.09 -9.37 14.52
C LEU A 463 -20.71 -8.12 13.68
N ASP A 464 -19.47 -7.67 13.81
CA ASP A 464 -19.00 -6.40 13.21
C ASP A 464 -18.50 -6.58 11.77
N PHE A 465 -17.87 -7.71 11.48
CA PHE A 465 -17.05 -7.92 10.28
C PHE A 465 -17.34 -9.23 9.53
N ASP A 466 -18.39 -9.95 9.93
CA ASP A 466 -18.91 -11.09 9.19
C ASP A 466 -20.42 -10.92 8.97
N GLY A 467 -20.77 -10.45 7.78
CA GLY A 467 -22.17 -10.17 7.45
C GLY A 467 -23.06 -11.41 7.52
N PHE A 468 -22.54 -12.59 7.22
CA PHE A 468 -23.31 -13.82 7.24
C PHE A 468 -23.55 -14.30 8.66
N SER A 469 -22.49 -14.32 9.49
CA SER A 469 -22.64 -14.61 10.91
C SER A 469 -23.62 -13.63 11.56
N PHE A 470 -23.47 -12.33 11.30
CA PHE A 470 -24.38 -11.30 11.81
C PHE A 470 -25.84 -11.53 11.38
N LEU A 471 -26.11 -11.85 10.12
CA LEU A 471 -27.46 -12.15 9.65
C LEU A 471 -28.05 -13.35 10.39
N LEU A 472 -27.28 -14.43 10.53
CA LEU A 472 -27.73 -15.64 11.21
C LEU A 472 -27.98 -15.41 12.71
N ASP A 473 -27.14 -14.60 13.37
CA ASP A 473 -27.33 -14.17 14.76
C ASP A 473 -28.58 -13.29 14.92
N LEU A 474 -28.85 -12.42 13.95
CA LEU A 474 -30.06 -11.60 13.92
C LEU A 474 -31.32 -12.47 13.79
N LEU A 475 -31.33 -13.44 12.88
CA LEU A 475 -32.49 -14.33 12.70
C LEU A 475 -32.78 -15.13 13.99
N GLU A 476 -31.72 -15.58 14.66
CA GLU A 476 -31.83 -16.29 15.94
C GLU A 476 -32.41 -15.37 17.03
N TYR A 477 -31.90 -14.15 17.12
CA TYR A 477 -32.41 -13.13 18.03
C TYR A 477 -33.89 -12.80 17.78
N LEU A 478 -34.30 -12.59 16.52
CA LEU A 478 -35.69 -12.33 16.15
C LEU A 478 -36.60 -13.51 16.49
N GLN A 479 -36.11 -14.74 16.32
CA GLN A 479 -36.85 -15.95 16.68
C GLN A 479 -37.07 -16.07 18.18
N HIS A 480 -36.02 -15.88 18.99
CA HIS A 480 -36.10 -15.98 20.45
C HIS A 480 -36.98 -14.88 21.06
N THR A 481 -36.87 -13.66 20.54
CA THR A 481 -37.63 -12.50 21.05
C THR A 481 -39.02 -12.37 20.45
N SER A 482 -39.31 -13.08 19.36
CA SER A 482 -40.53 -12.94 18.55
C SER A 482 -40.82 -11.49 18.11
N GLN A 483 -39.76 -10.67 17.98
CA GLN A 483 -39.86 -9.28 17.55
C GLN A 483 -39.85 -9.15 16.02
N LYS A 484 -40.46 -8.08 15.51
CA LYS A 484 -40.28 -7.65 14.13
C LYS A 484 -39.13 -6.67 14.03
N LEU A 485 -38.45 -6.68 12.88
CA LEU A 485 -37.33 -5.80 12.66
C LEU A 485 -37.76 -4.31 12.66
N SER A 486 -38.95 -3.99 12.15
CA SER A 486 -39.51 -2.63 12.25
C SER A 486 -39.71 -2.16 13.70
N SER A 487 -40.04 -3.07 14.63
CA SER A 487 -40.21 -2.72 16.04
C SER A 487 -38.88 -2.40 16.72
N ILE A 488 -37.80 -3.10 16.34
CA ILE A 488 -36.45 -2.78 16.78
C ILE A 488 -36.05 -1.40 16.26
N LYS A 489 -36.28 -1.13 14.97
CA LYS A 489 -36.01 0.19 14.37
C LYS A 489 -36.78 1.31 15.08
N ASP A 490 -38.06 1.10 15.35
CA ASP A 490 -38.92 2.08 16.01
C ASP A 490 -38.51 2.33 17.49
N SER A 491 -37.75 1.42 18.09
CA SER A 491 -37.22 1.57 19.46
C SER A 491 -35.92 2.38 19.53
N PHE A 492 -35.23 2.58 18.41
CA PHE A 492 -34.07 3.46 18.33
C PHE A 492 -34.55 4.91 18.18
N PRO A 493 -34.13 5.84 19.05
CA PRO A 493 -34.60 7.22 19.00
C PRO A 493 -34.12 7.90 17.71
N LEU A 494 -34.96 8.76 17.14
CA LEU A 494 -34.59 9.52 15.97
C LEU A 494 -33.40 10.44 16.31
N ARG A 495 -32.30 10.27 15.57
CA ARG A 495 -31.09 11.08 15.66
C ARG A 495 -30.71 11.54 14.26
N TYR A 496 -30.35 12.81 14.12
CA TYR A 496 -29.88 13.38 12.87
C TYR A 496 -28.37 13.39 12.84
N ARG A 497 -27.80 12.75 11.81
CA ARG A 497 -26.37 12.73 11.57
C ARG A 497 -25.94 13.65 10.44
N ILE A 498 -24.85 14.37 10.65
CA ILE A 498 -24.14 15.10 9.60
C ILE A 498 -22.71 14.58 9.55
N SER A 499 -22.28 14.20 8.34
CA SER A 499 -20.88 13.91 8.03
C SER A 499 -20.45 14.77 6.86
N LYS A 500 -19.50 15.69 7.09
CA LYS A 500 -19.02 16.65 6.08
C LYS A 500 -17.52 16.87 6.23
N SER A 501 -16.85 17.09 5.10
CA SER A 501 -15.41 17.32 5.05
C SER A 501 -15.08 18.77 4.75
N ILE A 502 -14.14 19.35 5.52
CA ILE A 502 -13.61 20.70 5.31
C ILE A 502 -12.19 20.59 4.77
N LYS A 503 -11.95 21.11 3.56
CA LYS A 503 -10.62 21.17 2.96
C LYS A 503 -9.69 22.08 3.77
N CYS A 504 -8.46 21.63 4.00
CA CYS A 504 -7.39 22.36 4.70
C CYS A 504 -6.02 21.87 4.22
N ASP A 505 -4.94 22.63 4.38
CA ASP A 505 -3.63 22.13 3.98
C ASP A 505 -3.13 21.03 4.93
N TRP A 506 -2.23 20.17 4.44
CA TRP A 506 -1.61 19.10 5.26
C TRP A 506 -0.97 19.63 6.56
N ARG A 507 -0.45 20.86 6.53
CA ARG A 507 0.18 21.52 7.68
C ARG A 507 -0.84 22.01 8.71
N ASP A 508 -2.07 22.27 8.28
CA ASP A 508 -3.10 22.86 9.12
C ASP A 508 -3.85 21.83 9.96
N LYS A 509 -3.89 20.56 9.54
CA LYS A 509 -4.58 19.49 10.28
C LYS A 509 -4.20 19.42 11.76
N GLY A 510 -2.89 19.46 12.05
CA GLY A 510 -2.38 19.44 13.42
C GLY A 510 -2.70 20.74 14.19
N LYS A 511 -2.66 21.88 13.49
CA LYS A 511 -3.00 23.20 14.05
C LYS A 511 -4.49 23.26 14.42
N ILE A 512 -5.38 22.77 13.56
CA ILE A 512 -6.83 22.73 13.78
C ILE A 512 -7.14 21.96 15.07
N ILE A 513 -6.67 20.72 15.18
CA ILE A 513 -6.94 19.90 16.38
C ILE A 513 -6.35 20.54 17.64
N ARG A 514 -5.12 21.06 17.56
CA ARG A 514 -4.49 21.72 18.70
C ARG A 514 -5.28 22.94 19.17
N MET A 515 -5.68 23.82 18.26
CA MET A 515 -6.42 25.04 18.61
C MET A 515 -7.85 24.73 19.09
N LEU A 516 -8.49 23.70 18.55
CA LEU A 516 -9.78 23.22 19.06
C LEU A 516 -9.64 22.62 20.46
N PHE A 517 -8.56 21.87 20.72
CA PHE A 517 -8.28 21.31 22.04
C PHE A 517 -7.99 22.39 23.10
N GLU A 518 -7.24 23.44 22.75
CA GLU A 518 -6.96 24.58 23.65
C GLU A 518 -8.23 25.34 24.08
N LYS A 519 -9.32 25.25 23.31
CA LYS A 519 -10.61 25.87 23.59
C LYS A 519 -11.67 24.89 24.11
N ALA A 520 -11.31 23.61 24.24
CA ALA A 520 -12.26 22.59 24.61
C ALA A 520 -12.73 22.74 26.07
N ASP A 521 -13.99 22.38 26.31
CA ASP A 521 -14.54 22.25 27.64
C ASP A 521 -14.03 20.97 28.34
N GLU A 522 -14.16 20.88 29.66
CA GLU A 522 -13.70 19.72 30.45
C GLU A 522 -14.34 18.38 30.03
N GLY A 523 -15.45 18.42 29.28
CA GLY A 523 -16.16 17.24 28.77
C GLY A 523 -15.72 16.74 27.39
N ALA A 524 -14.68 17.35 26.79
CA ALA A 524 -14.18 16.92 25.49
C ALA A 524 -13.29 15.68 25.59
N GLU A 525 -13.48 14.73 24.68
CA GLU A 525 -12.75 13.47 24.62
C GLU A 525 -11.81 13.44 23.41
N PHE A 526 -10.60 12.90 23.59
CA PHE A 526 -9.60 12.81 22.54
C PHE A 526 -9.20 11.35 22.26
N LEU A 527 -9.38 10.88 21.02
CA LEU A 527 -9.01 9.52 20.60
C LEU A 527 -8.55 9.44 19.15
N ASP A 528 -9.49 9.51 18.19
CA ASP A 528 -9.20 9.56 16.74
C ASP A 528 -9.20 11.00 16.20
N GLY A 529 -9.79 11.87 16.99
CA GLY A 529 -9.95 13.30 16.80
C GLY A 529 -10.45 13.87 18.12
N LEU A 530 -11.12 15.02 18.07
CA LEU A 530 -11.67 15.67 19.25
C LEU A 530 -13.20 15.60 19.24
N LYS A 531 -13.78 14.93 20.24
CA LYS A 531 -15.22 14.81 20.44
C LYS A 531 -15.68 15.78 21.52
N PHE A 532 -16.60 16.66 21.17
CA PHE A 532 -17.26 17.60 22.06
C PHE A 532 -18.63 17.08 22.42
N ASN A 533 -18.78 16.57 23.64
CA ASN A 533 -20.07 16.13 24.14
C ASN A 533 -20.89 17.32 24.62
N LYS A 534 -22.12 17.42 24.13
CA LYS A 534 -23.15 18.32 24.64
C LYS A 534 -24.25 17.50 25.33
N GLU A 535 -25.22 18.18 25.92
CA GLU A 535 -26.26 17.52 26.73
C GLU A 535 -27.05 16.47 25.93
N ASP A 536 -27.43 16.78 24.69
CA ASP A 536 -28.25 15.92 23.82
C ASP A 536 -27.60 15.59 22.47
N SER A 537 -26.38 16.08 22.24
CA SER A 537 -25.70 16.10 20.94
C SER A 537 -24.20 15.88 21.12
N TRP A 538 -23.47 15.55 20.06
CA TRP A 538 -22.02 15.61 20.05
C TRP A 538 -21.47 16.05 18.69
N VAL A 539 -20.26 16.60 18.70
CA VAL A 539 -19.51 16.97 17.50
C VAL A 539 -18.14 16.33 17.57
N LEU A 540 -17.73 15.62 16.52
CA LEU A 540 -16.43 14.96 16.42
C LEU A 540 -15.67 15.51 15.21
N VAL A 541 -14.49 16.06 15.45
CA VAL A 541 -13.59 16.57 14.40
C VAL A 541 -12.40 15.63 14.26
N VAL A 542 -12.26 15.02 13.08
CA VAL A 542 -11.22 14.03 12.77
C VAL A 542 -10.39 14.50 11.58
N PRO A 543 -9.06 14.60 11.70
CA PRO A 543 -8.20 14.86 10.55
C PRO A 543 -8.27 13.70 9.54
N ASP A 544 -8.50 13.99 8.27
CA ASP A 544 -8.54 12.94 7.25
C ASP A 544 -7.14 12.33 7.07
N TYR A 545 -7.06 11.01 6.88
CA TYR A 545 -5.80 10.31 6.77
C TYR A 545 -5.14 10.47 5.39
N GLU A 546 -5.94 10.56 4.32
CA GLU A 546 -5.47 10.51 2.92
C GLU A 546 -5.62 11.85 2.21
N LEU A 547 -6.61 12.65 2.60
CA LEU A 547 -6.96 13.90 1.92
C LEU A 547 -6.57 15.11 2.75
N PRO A 548 -6.17 16.24 2.15
CA PRO A 548 -5.97 17.52 2.83
C PRO A 548 -7.31 18.10 3.30
N ALA A 549 -7.90 17.48 4.33
CA ALA A 549 -9.20 17.82 4.88
C ALA A 549 -9.34 17.37 6.35
N CYS A 550 -10.33 17.94 7.04
CA CYS A 550 -10.83 17.49 8.34
C CYS A 550 -12.30 17.11 8.20
N ASN A 551 -12.66 15.92 8.68
CA ASN A 551 -14.02 15.41 8.68
C ASN A 551 -14.71 15.81 9.98
N ILE A 552 -15.94 16.33 9.87
CA ILE A 552 -16.81 16.65 10.99
C ILE A 552 -17.98 15.68 10.98
N TYR A 553 -18.16 14.99 12.09
CA TYR A 553 -19.29 14.12 12.38
C TYR A 553 -20.11 14.75 13.49
N ILE A 554 -21.42 14.78 13.34
CA ILE A 554 -22.35 15.38 14.31
C ILE A 554 -23.53 14.45 14.49
N GLU A 555 -23.95 14.31 15.73
CA GLU A 555 -25.25 13.78 16.11
C GLU A 555 -26.03 14.84 16.88
N ALA A 556 -27.31 15.01 16.54
CA ALA A 556 -28.24 15.86 17.27
C ALA A 556 -29.67 15.29 17.21
N PRO A 557 -30.59 15.68 18.12
CA PRO A 557 -31.98 15.21 18.09
C PRO A 557 -32.81 15.79 16.92
N THR A 558 -32.40 16.92 16.34
CA THR A 558 -33.09 17.55 15.21
C THR A 558 -32.11 17.95 14.10
N LYS A 559 -32.62 18.03 12.87
CA LYS A 559 -31.83 18.47 11.72
C LYS A 559 -31.31 19.90 11.90
N GLU A 560 -32.16 20.79 12.40
CA GLU A 560 -31.83 22.19 12.64
C GLU A 560 -30.67 22.32 13.62
N ARG A 561 -30.69 21.53 14.71
CA ARG A 561 -29.62 21.52 15.70
C ARG A 561 -28.30 20.98 15.12
N ALA A 562 -28.36 19.91 14.33
CA ALA A 562 -27.18 19.37 13.66
C ALA A 562 -26.55 20.40 12.71
N GLU A 563 -27.36 21.10 11.91
CA GLU A 563 -26.90 22.13 10.96
C GLU A 563 -26.35 23.38 11.66
N GLU A 564 -26.94 23.78 12.78
CA GLU A 564 -26.43 24.85 13.64
C GLU A 564 -25.03 24.51 14.17
N LEU A 565 -24.87 23.32 14.75
CA LEU A 565 -23.58 22.83 15.25
C LEU A 565 -22.55 22.76 14.12
N PHE A 566 -22.92 22.21 12.96
CA PHE A 566 -22.02 22.15 11.80
C PHE A 566 -21.54 23.54 11.40
N SER A 567 -22.46 24.50 11.27
CA SER A 567 -22.13 25.87 10.85
C SER A 567 -21.22 26.59 11.85
N MET A 568 -21.39 26.32 13.15
CA MET A 568 -20.54 26.86 14.21
C MET A 568 -19.10 26.34 14.10
N TYR A 569 -18.93 25.01 14.07
CA TYR A 569 -17.59 24.40 13.98
C TYR A 569 -16.92 24.64 12.62
N GLU A 570 -17.68 24.71 11.53
CA GLU A 570 -17.15 25.06 10.22
C GLU A 570 -16.54 26.48 10.22
N LYS A 571 -17.25 27.46 10.78
CA LYS A 571 -16.74 28.83 10.90
C LYS A 571 -15.48 28.88 11.76
N GLU A 572 -15.45 28.14 12.86
CA GLU A 572 -14.29 28.08 13.74
C GLU A 572 -13.06 27.48 13.05
N ILE A 573 -13.22 26.33 12.38
CA ILE A 573 -12.13 25.68 11.65
C ILE A 573 -11.63 26.59 10.51
N LYS A 574 -12.53 27.23 9.76
CA LYS A 574 -12.14 28.20 8.72
C LYS A 574 -11.38 29.40 9.30
N SER A 575 -11.75 29.88 10.49
CA SER A 575 -11.00 30.95 11.17
C SER A 575 -9.59 30.50 11.58
N ILE A 576 -9.43 29.25 12.00
CA ILE A 576 -8.12 28.67 12.36
C ILE A 576 -7.19 28.56 11.14
N ILE A 577 -7.74 28.16 9.98
CA ILE A 577 -7.01 28.03 8.72
C ILE A 577 -6.54 29.40 8.19
N GLN A 578 -7.30 30.46 8.42
CA GLN A 578 -6.99 31.82 7.95
C GLN A 578 -5.96 32.57 8.82
N LYS A 579 -5.82 32.16 10.08
CA LYS A 579 -4.73 32.61 10.98
C LYS A 579 -3.49 31.78 10.73
#